data_AF-A0A3M1F3N9-F1
#
_entry.id   AF-A0A3M1F3N9-F1
#
_cell.length_a   1.000
_cell.length_b   1.000
_cell.length_c   1.000
_cell.angle_alpha   90.00
_cell.angle_beta   90.00
_cell.angle_gamma   90.00
#
_symmetry.space_group_name_H-M   'P 1'
#
loop_
_entity.id
_entity.type
_entity.pdbx_description
1 polymer ?
#
loop_
_entity_poly.entity_id
_entity_poly.type
_entity_poly.pdbx_seq_one_letter_code
_entity_poly.pdbx_strand_id
1 'polypeptide(L)'
;MAEIFLPALRWYVAVQLVSLAALPLAFRLFSGLPGRGYAFAKSLGILLVGFVLWFGYSYSLLRNETGGAWLALLIVAGLSLGLGWPTLRRLRAHPGERPARAYVLSLEVLYLLAFAAWVWVRANDPAINHTEQPMDLMFMNGIWASPTYPPHDPWLAGYAISYYYFGYWMMMTVARLAGQLPEVAYNVGQASWFGLLLTGAFGLGYNLIALVRSPRPTVRLSLLGGFLTATAVGLTGNLQVILEWLYAQGVPLESVARLVQVRNFPEAARVTKLWYIDDGWWWWRTSRVLRDTDLLGNHVEVIDEFPIFSYV
;
A
#
# COMPACT_ATOMS: atom_id res chain seq x y z
N MET A 1 7.08 -9.90 19.54
CA MET A 1 5.98 -10.52 18.76
C MET A 1 4.60 -10.23 19.33
N ALA A 2 4.32 -10.51 20.62
CA ALA A 2 2.98 -10.26 21.20
C ALA A 2 2.54 -8.78 21.16
N GLU A 3 3.48 -7.83 21.34
CA GLU A 3 3.18 -6.40 21.35
C GLU A 3 2.74 -5.82 19.99
N ILE A 4 3.09 -6.49 18.89
CA ILE A 4 2.78 -6.03 17.51
C ILE A 4 1.52 -6.70 16.97
N PHE A 5 1.20 -7.89 17.48
CA PHE A 5 0.05 -8.67 17.02
C PHE A 5 -1.27 -7.92 17.20
N LEU A 6 -1.51 -7.33 18.38
CA LEU A 6 -2.77 -6.64 18.66
C LEU A 6 -2.95 -5.38 17.78
N PRO A 7 -1.95 -4.48 17.63
CA PRO A 7 -2.01 -3.40 16.63
C PRO A 7 -2.28 -3.87 15.21
N ALA A 8 -1.56 -4.89 14.74
CA ALA A 8 -1.72 -5.43 13.39
C ALA A 8 -3.12 -6.01 13.18
N LEU A 9 -3.65 -6.74 14.16
CA LEU A 9 -5.00 -7.30 14.11
C LEU A 9 -6.07 -6.21 14.08
N ARG A 10 -5.97 -5.18 14.94
CA ARG A 10 -6.91 -4.05 14.97
C ARG A 10 -6.91 -3.30 13.64
N TRP A 11 -5.73 -3.06 13.07
CA TRP A 11 -5.59 -2.45 11.75
C TRP A 11 -6.21 -3.29 10.65
N TYR A 12 -5.88 -4.58 10.60
CA TYR A 12 -6.43 -5.52 9.63
C TYR A 12 -7.96 -5.51 9.68
N VAL A 13 -8.55 -5.61 10.87
CA VAL A 13 -10.01 -5.54 11.07
C VAL A 13 -10.57 -4.20 10.58
N ALA A 14 -9.93 -3.07 10.90
CA ALA A 14 -10.37 -1.76 10.41
C ALA A 14 -10.39 -1.69 8.87
N VAL A 15 -9.36 -2.20 8.19
CA VAL A 15 -9.33 -2.27 6.72
C VAL A 15 -10.43 -3.19 6.18
N GLN A 16 -10.70 -4.33 6.83
CA GLN A 16 -11.80 -5.21 6.42
C GLN A 16 -13.16 -4.52 6.57
N LEU A 17 -13.40 -3.79 7.67
CA LEU A 17 -14.64 -3.02 7.87
C LEU A 17 -14.82 -1.93 6.82
N VAL A 18 -13.76 -1.16 6.55
CA VAL A 18 -13.73 -0.14 5.51
C VAL A 18 -13.99 -0.75 4.12
N SER A 19 -13.39 -1.90 3.83
CA SER A 19 -13.61 -2.64 2.58
C SER A 19 -15.05 -3.12 2.45
N LEU A 20 -15.64 -3.65 3.52
CA LEU A 20 -17.03 -4.12 3.53
C LEU A 20 -18.01 -2.97 3.33
N ALA A 21 -17.74 -1.81 3.93
CA ALA A 21 -18.55 -0.60 3.75
C ALA A 21 -18.58 -0.17 2.28
N ALA A 22 -17.45 -0.20 1.57
CA ALA A 22 -17.36 0.18 0.15
C ALA A 22 -17.70 -0.94 -0.85
N LEU A 23 -17.78 -2.19 -0.41
CA LEU A 23 -17.96 -3.35 -1.29
C LEU A 23 -19.22 -3.31 -2.17
N PRO A 24 -20.41 -2.95 -1.64
CA PRO A 24 -21.62 -2.81 -2.47
C PRO A 24 -21.44 -1.81 -3.62
N LEU A 25 -20.82 -0.66 -3.34
CA LEU A 25 -20.52 0.35 -4.35
C LEU A 25 -19.46 -0.15 -5.33
N ALA A 26 -18.40 -0.83 -4.87
CA ALA A 26 -17.39 -1.43 -5.74
C ALA A 26 -18.04 -2.41 -6.75
N PHE A 27 -18.93 -3.30 -6.30
CA PHE A 27 -19.67 -4.21 -7.17
C PHE A 27 -20.52 -3.53 -8.23
N ARG A 28 -21.01 -2.31 -7.93
CA ARG A 28 -21.74 -1.46 -8.87
C ARG A 28 -20.80 -0.77 -9.86
N LEU A 29 -19.78 -0.07 -9.38
CA LEU A 29 -18.84 0.71 -10.21
C LEU A 29 -18.07 -0.20 -11.19
N PHE A 30 -17.66 -1.37 -10.72
CA PHE A 30 -16.86 -2.31 -11.49
C PHE A 30 -17.68 -3.49 -12.01
N SER A 31 -18.99 -3.30 -12.25
CA SER A 31 -19.89 -4.38 -12.65
C SER A 31 -19.51 -5.06 -13.96
N GLY A 32 -18.73 -4.39 -14.82
CA GLY A 32 -18.22 -4.93 -16.09
C GLY A 32 -16.96 -5.79 -15.95
N LEU A 33 -16.31 -5.79 -14.78
CA LEU A 33 -15.12 -6.59 -14.54
C LEU A 33 -15.48 -8.00 -14.02
N PRO A 34 -14.79 -9.06 -14.46
CA PRO A 34 -14.99 -10.42 -13.93
C PRO A 34 -14.86 -10.53 -12.40
N GLY A 35 -13.94 -9.77 -11.80
CA GLY A 35 -13.76 -9.68 -10.34
C GLY A 35 -14.70 -8.70 -9.65
N ARG A 36 -15.57 -8.01 -10.40
CA ARG A 36 -16.54 -7.00 -9.95
C ARG A 36 -16.00 -5.89 -9.05
N GLY A 37 -14.70 -5.63 -9.07
CA GLY A 37 -14.07 -4.62 -8.20
C GLY A 37 -13.81 -5.07 -6.76
N TYR A 38 -13.94 -6.37 -6.43
CA TYR A 38 -13.60 -6.88 -5.09
C TYR A 38 -12.17 -6.52 -4.68
N ALA A 39 -11.22 -6.57 -5.62
CA ALA A 39 -9.82 -6.19 -5.40
C ALA A 39 -9.63 -4.73 -4.98
N PHE A 40 -10.46 -3.85 -5.51
CA PHE A 40 -10.35 -2.41 -5.31
C PHE A 40 -11.19 -1.92 -4.13
N ALA A 41 -12.03 -2.78 -3.53
CA ALA A 41 -12.95 -2.40 -2.47
C ALA A 41 -12.23 -1.87 -1.21
N LYS A 42 -11.07 -2.46 -0.85
CA LYS A 42 -10.24 -1.99 0.28
C LYS A 42 -9.74 -0.56 0.04
N SER A 43 -9.06 -0.32 -1.08
CA SER A 43 -8.52 1.00 -1.44
C SER A 43 -9.63 2.03 -1.66
N LEU A 44 -10.72 1.64 -2.33
CA LEU A 44 -11.89 2.50 -2.53
C LEU A 44 -12.53 2.88 -1.18
N GLY A 45 -12.64 1.93 -0.25
CA GLY A 45 -13.15 2.22 1.08
C GLY A 45 -12.28 3.22 1.82
N ILE A 46 -10.96 3.02 1.84
CA ILE A 46 -10.05 3.93 2.54
C ILE A 46 -10.13 5.33 1.93
N LEU A 47 -10.15 5.42 0.59
CA LEU A 47 -10.32 6.67 -0.13
C LEU A 47 -11.64 7.36 0.23
N LEU A 48 -12.77 6.65 0.17
CA LEU A 48 -14.09 7.25 0.41
C LEU A 48 -14.28 7.67 1.86
N VAL A 49 -13.87 6.83 2.82
CA VAL A 49 -14.00 7.14 4.24
C VAL A 49 -13.07 8.29 4.62
N GLY A 50 -11.81 8.25 4.15
CA GLY A 50 -10.85 9.34 4.31
C GLY A 50 -11.37 10.63 3.70
N PHE A 51 -11.91 10.59 2.49
CA PHE A 51 -12.49 11.75 1.81
C PHE A 51 -13.71 12.31 2.54
N VAL A 52 -14.67 11.48 2.97
CA VAL A 52 -15.85 11.95 3.71
C VAL A 52 -15.43 12.61 5.03
N LEU A 53 -14.48 12.03 5.76
CA LEU A 53 -13.96 12.63 6.98
C LEU A 53 -13.25 13.95 6.68
N TRP A 54 -12.38 13.99 5.66
CA TRP A 54 -11.62 15.18 5.25
C TRP A 54 -12.52 16.33 4.80
N PHE A 55 -13.54 15.99 4.01
CA PHE A 55 -14.49 16.95 3.49
C PHE A 55 -15.36 17.51 4.62
N GLY A 56 -15.93 16.64 5.47
CA GLY A 56 -16.69 17.09 6.63
C GLY A 56 -15.85 17.92 7.60
N TYR A 57 -14.60 17.53 7.81
CA TYR A 57 -13.64 18.27 8.63
C TYR A 57 -13.32 19.66 8.06
N SER A 58 -13.06 19.77 6.76
CA SER A 58 -12.75 21.04 6.08
C SER A 58 -13.87 22.07 6.18
N TYR A 59 -15.12 21.63 6.31
CA TYR A 59 -16.30 22.50 6.49
C TYR A 59 -16.79 22.55 7.95
N SER A 60 -16.00 22.07 8.92
CA SER A 60 -16.36 22.02 10.35
C SER A 60 -17.64 21.22 10.68
N LEU A 61 -18.03 20.28 9.80
CA LEU A 61 -19.16 19.37 10.00
C LEU A 61 -18.76 18.12 10.81
N LEU A 62 -17.51 17.69 10.68
CA LEU A 62 -16.94 16.55 11.40
C LEU A 62 -15.67 16.96 12.14
N ARG A 63 -15.39 16.30 13.27
CA ARG A 63 -14.12 16.42 13.98
C ARG A 63 -13.20 15.27 13.58
N ASN A 64 -11.90 15.54 13.45
CA ASN A 64 -10.88 14.52 13.21
C ASN A 64 -10.58 13.74 14.50
N GLU A 65 -11.57 12.97 14.95
CA GLU A 65 -11.55 12.16 16.15
C GLU A 65 -12.12 10.78 15.82
N THR A 66 -11.99 9.83 16.76
CA THR A 66 -12.50 8.46 16.58
C THR A 66 -13.98 8.45 16.21
N GLY A 67 -14.82 9.25 16.86
CA GLY A 67 -16.25 9.36 16.55
C GLY A 67 -16.52 9.88 15.13
N GLY A 68 -15.74 10.87 14.68
CA GLY A 68 -15.84 11.40 13.32
C GLY A 68 -15.46 10.35 12.26
N ALA A 69 -14.39 9.60 12.49
CA ALA A 69 -13.97 8.52 11.60
C ALA A 69 -15.02 7.40 11.48
N TRP A 70 -15.61 6.97 12.60
CA TRP A 70 -16.69 5.98 12.59
C TRP A 70 -17.96 6.52 11.91
N LEU A 71 -18.32 7.79 12.13
CA LEU A 71 -19.45 8.41 11.43
C LEU A 71 -19.20 8.49 9.92
N ALA A 72 -18.00 8.86 9.48
CA ALA A 72 -17.63 8.85 8.07
C ALA A 72 -17.74 7.44 7.46
N LEU A 73 -17.29 6.41 8.19
CA LEU A 73 -17.46 5.01 7.77
C LEU A 73 -18.95 4.63 7.62
N LEU A 74 -19.80 5.03 8.58
CA LEU A 74 -21.25 4.75 8.52
C LEU A 74 -21.92 5.49 7.36
N ILE A 75 -21.55 6.74 7.09
CA ILE A 75 -22.03 7.50 5.93
C ILE A 75 -21.66 6.77 4.64
N VAL A 76 -20.39 6.36 4.49
CA VAL A 76 -19.93 5.60 3.32
C VAL A 76 -20.67 4.27 3.21
N ALA A 77 -20.84 3.53 4.31
CA ALA A 77 -21.58 2.28 4.32
C ALA A 77 -23.04 2.47 3.88
N GLY A 78 -23.73 3.50 4.39
CA GLY A 78 -25.10 3.83 4.03
C GLY A 78 -25.26 4.20 2.56
N LEU A 79 -24.40 5.09 2.05
CA LEU A 79 -24.40 5.50 0.64
C LEU A 79 -24.06 4.32 -0.28
N SER A 80 -23.02 3.56 0.08
CA SER A 80 -22.57 2.40 -0.67
C SER A 80 -23.65 1.33 -0.74
N LEU A 81 -24.30 1.00 0.39
CA LEU A 81 -25.43 0.07 0.41
C LEU A 81 -26.59 0.59 -0.41
N GLY A 82 -27.02 1.85 -0.24
CA GLY A 82 -28.14 2.43 -0.99
C GLY A 82 -27.91 2.39 -2.50
N LEU A 83 -26.73 2.81 -2.95
CA LEU A 83 -26.36 2.81 -4.37
C LEU A 83 -26.09 1.39 -4.89
N GLY A 84 -25.45 0.53 -4.11
CA GLY A 84 -25.06 -0.84 -4.49
C GLY A 84 -26.18 -1.88 -4.33
N TRP A 85 -27.29 -1.54 -3.67
CA TRP A 85 -28.36 -2.48 -3.32
C TRP A 85 -28.93 -3.25 -4.51
N PRO A 86 -29.25 -2.61 -5.67
CA PRO A 86 -29.76 -3.35 -6.83
C PRO A 86 -28.77 -4.40 -7.32
N THR A 87 -27.47 -4.08 -7.31
CA THR A 87 -26.40 -4.99 -7.70
C THR A 87 -26.27 -6.16 -6.73
N LEU A 88 -26.35 -5.92 -5.42
CA LEU A 88 -26.33 -6.99 -4.42
C LEU A 88 -27.52 -7.94 -4.58
N ARG A 89 -28.73 -7.41 -4.81
CA ARG A 89 -29.93 -8.23 -5.07
C ARG A 89 -29.77 -9.09 -6.32
N ARG A 90 -29.22 -8.51 -7.39
CA ARG A 90 -28.93 -9.23 -8.64
C ARG A 90 -27.94 -10.38 -8.42
N LEU A 91 -26.84 -10.12 -7.71
CA LEU A 91 -25.84 -11.15 -7.37
C LEU A 91 -26.38 -12.21 -6.41
N ARG A 92 -27.33 -11.85 -5.54
CA ARG A 92 -28.05 -12.81 -4.70
C ARG A 92 -28.90 -13.75 -5.55
N ALA A 93 -29.67 -13.22 -6.49
CA ALA A 93 -30.54 -13.96 -7.40
C ALA A 93 -29.76 -14.76 -8.47
N HIS A 94 -28.59 -14.29 -8.89
CA HIS A 94 -27.75 -14.92 -9.93
C HIS A 94 -26.34 -15.20 -9.39
N PRO A 95 -26.14 -16.29 -8.61
CA PRO A 95 -24.84 -16.59 -8.01
C PRO A 95 -23.70 -16.76 -9.02
N GLY A 96 -24.02 -17.13 -10.28
CA GLY A 96 -23.03 -17.25 -11.36
C GLY A 96 -22.43 -15.93 -11.81
N GLU A 97 -23.05 -14.79 -11.49
CA GLU A 97 -22.49 -13.46 -11.76
C GLU A 97 -21.54 -12.97 -10.66
N ARG A 98 -21.42 -13.72 -9.55
CA ARG A 98 -20.49 -13.36 -8.46
C ARG A 98 -19.04 -13.58 -8.90
N PRO A 99 -18.09 -12.81 -8.35
CA PRO A 99 -16.69 -13.13 -8.50
C PRO A 99 -16.42 -14.58 -8.09
N ALA A 100 -15.54 -15.27 -8.82
CA ALA A 100 -15.19 -16.64 -8.52
C ALA A 100 -14.67 -16.75 -7.08
N ARG A 101 -15.11 -17.77 -6.32
CA ARG A 101 -14.68 -17.98 -4.94
C ARG A 101 -13.16 -18.11 -4.81
N ALA A 102 -12.53 -18.79 -5.77
CA ALA A 102 -11.07 -18.93 -5.82
C ALA A 102 -10.37 -17.58 -6.00
N TYR A 103 -10.95 -16.65 -6.77
CA TYR A 103 -10.42 -15.28 -6.92
C TYR A 103 -10.51 -14.50 -5.61
N VAL A 104 -11.68 -14.50 -4.97
CA VAL A 104 -11.87 -13.83 -3.67
C VAL A 104 -10.93 -14.39 -2.61
N LEU A 105 -10.84 -15.72 -2.48
CA LEU A 105 -9.96 -16.36 -1.52
C LEU A 105 -8.49 -16.07 -1.80
N SER A 106 -8.06 -16.15 -3.07
CA SER A 106 -6.67 -15.84 -3.44
C SER A 106 -6.31 -14.40 -3.09
N LEU A 107 -7.24 -13.47 -3.27
CA LEU A 107 -7.04 -12.06 -2.96
C LEU A 107 -6.94 -11.80 -1.46
N GLU A 108 -7.84 -12.36 -0.66
CA GLU A 108 -7.79 -12.21 0.80
C GLU A 108 -6.55 -12.87 1.41
N VAL A 109 -6.17 -14.05 0.90
CA VAL A 109 -4.92 -14.72 1.31
C VAL A 109 -3.70 -13.90 0.89
N LEU A 110 -3.67 -13.37 -0.34
CA LEU A 110 -2.59 -12.51 -0.80
C LEU A 110 -2.47 -11.25 0.08
N TYR A 111 -3.58 -10.59 0.39
CA TYR A 111 -3.60 -9.43 1.29
C TYR A 111 -3.04 -9.79 2.66
N LEU A 112 -3.55 -10.86 3.27
CA LEU A 112 -3.17 -11.30 4.60
C LEU A 112 -1.68 -11.66 4.67
N LEU A 113 -1.18 -12.44 3.70
CA LEU A 113 0.22 -12.85 3.66
C LEU A 113 1.14 -11.67 3.42
N ALA A 114 0.80 -10.77 2.48
CA ALA A 114 1.59 -9.57 2.22
C ALA A 114 1.63 -8.63 3.43
N PHE A 115 0.48 -8.39 4.04
CA PHE A 115 0.37 -7.58 5.26
C PHE A 115 1.16 -8.20 6.41
N ALA A 116 1.00 -9.50 6.67
CA ALA A 116 1.70 -10.18 7.76
C ALA A 116 3.22 -10.23 7.53
N ALA A 117 3.67 -10.49 6.30
CA ALA A 117 5.09 -10.46 5.95
C ALA A 117 5.69 -9.08 6.19
N TRP A 118 4.99 -8.01 5.79
CA TRP A 118 5.51 -6.66 5.93
C TRP A 118 5.40 -6.12 7.36
N VAL A 119 4.37 -6.52 8.12
CA VAL A 119 4.32 -6.30 9.57
C VAL A 119 5.53 -6.97 10.24
N TRP A 120 5.90 -8.18 9.82
CA TRP A 120 7.10 -8.86 10.34
C TRP A 120 8.38 -8.09 9.99
N VAL A 121 8.51 -7.55 8.77
CA VAL A 121 9.65 -6.68 8.41
C VAL A 121 9.72 -5.46 9.33
N ARG A 122 8.64 -4.67 9.41
CA ARG A 122 8.58 -3.47 10.28
C ARG A 122 8.70 -3.79 11.76
N ALA A 123 8.39 -5.01 12.19
CA ALA A 123 8.59 -5.45 13.56
C ALA A 123 10.05 -5.62 13.96
N ASN A 124 10.92 -5.93 12.99
CA ASN A 124 12.36 -6.10 13.22
C ASN A 124 13.11 -4.77 13.13
N ASP A 125 12.59 -3.80 12.36
CA ASP A 125 13.08 -2.43 12.34
C ASP A 125 11.92 -1.41 12.38
N PRO A 126 11.37 -1.14 13.58
CA PRO A 126 10.24 -0.24 13.74
C PRO A 126 10.67 1.24 13.82
N ALA A 127 11.97 1.52 13.84
CA ALA A 127 12.49 2.87 14.02
C ALA A 127 12.06 3.77 12.85
N ILE A 128 11.69 5.01 13.20
CA ILE A 128 11.19 6.01 12.26
C ILE A 128 12.19 7.17 12.24
N ASN A 129 13.40 6.86 11.80
CA ASN A 129 14.58 7.73 11.94
C ASN A 129 15.44 7.80 10.68
N HIS A 130 14.97 7.24 9.56
CA HIS A 130 15.67 7.29 8.28
C HIS A 130 14.97 8.25 7.32
N THR A 131 15.73 8.85 6.41
CA THR A 131 15.21 9.65 5.27
C THR A 131 14.08 10.62 5.65
N GLU A 132 12.92 10.47 5.02
CA GLU A 132 11.73 11.30 5.17
C GLU A 132 10.80 10.75 6.26
N GLN A 133 11.10 9.58 6.83
CA GLN A 133 10.25 8.93 7.83
C GLN A 133 9.94 9.84 9.04
N PRO A 134 10.90 10.63 9.60
CA PRO A 134 10.58 11.59 10.65
C PRO A 134 9.61 12.68 10.20
N MET A 135 9.70 13.14 8.95
CA MET A 135 8.78 14.13 8.38
C MET A 135 7.38 13.55 8.23
N ASP A 136 7.26 12.31 7.74
CA ASP A 136 5.98 11.61 7.62
C ASP A 136 5.28 11.50 8.97
N LEU A 137 6.02 11.02 9.98
CA LEU A 137 5.50 10.87 11.34
C LEU A 137 5.13 12.22 11.95
N MET A 138 5.91 13.26 11.66
CA MET A 138 5.62 14.62 12.07
C MET A 138 4.28 15.09 11.47
N PHE A 139 4.03 14.92 10.17
CA PHE A 139 2.74 15.27 9.57
C PHE A 139 1.58 14.43 10.13
N MET A 140 1.80 13.14 10.36
CA MET A 140 0.79 12.27 10.98
C MET A 140 0.45 12.74 12.39
N ASN A 141 1.44 13.17 13.19
CA ASN A 141 1.21 13.76 14.50
C ASN A 141 0.47 15.10 14.41
N GLY A 142 0.84 15.98 13.48
CA GLY A 142 0.14 17.24 13.25
C GLY A 142 -1.35 17.04 12.93
N ILE A 143 -1.66 16.08 12.05
CA ILE A 143 -3.04 15.68 11.75
C ILE A 143 -3.72 15.10 12.99
N TRP A 144 -3.08 14.14 13.67
CA TRP A 144 -3.65 13.45 14.82
C TRP A 144 -3.97 14.38 15.99
N ALA A 145 -3.13 15.40 16.21
CA ALA A 145 -3.28 16.39 17.26
C ALA A 145 -4.29 17.50 16.92
N SER A 146 -4.86 17.52 15.70
CA SER A 146 -5.76 18.58 15.23
C SER A 146 -7.19 18.05 15.04
N PRO A 147 -8.11 18.25 16.02
CA PRO A 147 -9.50 17.80 15.90
C PRO A 147 -10.34 18.65 14.94
N THR A 148 -9.96 19.89 14.68
CA THR A 148 -10.69 20.87 13.87
C THR A 148 -9.81 21.47 12.78
N TYR A 149 -10.43 21.84 11.66
CA TYR A 149 -9.72 22.40 10.52
C TYR A 149 -9.14 23.80 10.80
N PRO A 150 -7.95 24.13 10.24
CA PRO A 150 -7.02 23.26 9.50
C PRO A 150 -6.07 22.47 10.43
N PRO A 151 -5.46 21.36 9.95
CA PRO A 151 -4.49 20.65 10.76
C PRO A 151 -3.22 21.49 10.92
N HIS A 152 -2.69 21.53 12.15
CA HIS A 152 -1.54 22.36 12.51
C HIS A 152 -0.26 21.89 11.81
N ASP A 153 0.52 22.84 11.32
CA ASP A 153 1.87 22.62 10.78
C ASP A 153 2.87 22.42 11.93
N PRO A 154 3.52 21.27 12.03
CA PRO A 154 4.52 21.05 13.09
C PRO A 154 5.86 21.74 12.80
N TRP A 155 6.15 22.17 11.56
CA TRP A 155 7.34 22.95 11.22
C TRP A 155 7.19 24.43 11.56
N LEU A 156 5.97 24.96 11.42
CA LEU A 156 5.69 26.38 11.57
C LEU A 156 4.54 26.62 12.56
N ALA A 157 4.90 26.83 13.82
CA ALA A 157 3.96 27.02 14.91
C ALA A 157 2.93 28.13 14.60
N GLY A 158 1.65 27.81 14.80
CA GLY A 158 0.52 28.72 14.55
C GLY A 158 -0.06 28.68 13.13
N TYR A 159 0.54 27.92 12.22
CA TYR A 159 0.09 27.79 10.83
C TYR A 159 -0.52 26.42 10.54
N ALA A 160 -1.15 26.30 9.37
CA ALA A 160 -1.70 25.06 8.84
C ALA A 160 -0.67 24.33 7.98
N ILE A 161 -0.74 22.99 7.93
CA ILE A 161 0.14 22.18 7.06
C ILE A 161 0.09 22.72 5.63
N SER A 162 1.23 23.21 5.13
CA SER A 162 1.37 23.69 3.76
C SER A 162 2.01 22.64 2.84
N TYR A 163 1.45 21.42 2.86
CA TYR A 163 1.94 20.28 2.07
C TYR A 163 0.79 19.39 1.59
N TYR A 164 1.04 18.52 0.60
CA TYR A 164 0.05 17.53 0.19
C TYR A 164 -0.07 16.47 1.30
N TYR A 165 -1.13 16.56 2.12
CA TYR A 165 -1.25 15.70 3.31
C TYR A 165 -2.34 14.63 3.23
N PHE A 166 -3.08 14.54 2.11
CA PHE A 166 -4.23 13.65 2.02
C PHE A 166 -3.86 12.15 2.14
N GLY A 167 -2.63 11.77 1.76
CA GLY A 167 -2.10 10.42 2.02
C GLY A 167 -1.98 10.12 3.52
N TYR A 168 -1.34 11.01 4.28
CA TYR A 168 -1.26 10.92 5.74
C TYR A 168 -2.65 10.96 6.39
N TRP A 169 -3.57 11.76 5.83
CA TRP A 169 -4.95 11.84 6.28
C TRP A 169 -5.69 10.50 6.17
N MET A 170 -5.58 9.82 5.03
CA MET A 170 -6.17 8.48 4.84
C MET A 170 -5.58 7.49 5.85
N MET A 171 -4.27 7.55 6.09
CA MET A 171 -3.60 6.71 7.09
C MET A 171 -4.12 6.99 8.51
N MET A 172 -4.25 8.27 8.88
CA MET A 172 -4.79 8.69 10.18
C MET A 172 -6.27 8.37 10.35
N THR A 173 -7.04 8.37 9.27
CA THR A 173 -8.43 7.92 9.28
C THR A 173 -8.51 6.44 9.67
N VAL A 174 -7.68 5.57 9.05
CA VAL A 174 -7.64 4.15 9.41
C VAL A 174 -7.09 3.96 10.83
N ALA A 175 -6.09 4.74 11.24
CA ALA A 175 -5.57 4.69 12.61
C ALA A 175 -6.62 5.06 13.66
N ARG A 176 -7.46 6.07 13.40
CA ARG A 176 -8.60 6.43 14.26
C ARG A 176 -9.59 5.27 14.39
N LEU A 177 -9.91 4.59 13.29
CA LEU A 177 -10.80 3.42 13.31
C LEU A 177 -10.17 2.23 14.06
N ALA A 178 -8.86 2.02 13.90
CA ALA A 178 -8.10 0.94 14.55
C ALA A 178 -7.69 1.26 16.00
N GLY A 179 -7.91 2.49 16.47
CA GLY A 179 -7.47 2.97 17.78
C GLY A 179 -5.96 2.90 17.97
N GLN A 180 -5.19 3.33 16.96
CA GLN A 180 -3.72 3.30 16.95
C GLN A 180 -3.13 4.71 16.97
N LEU A 181 -2.06 4.90 17.72
CA LEU A 181 -1.27 6.14 17.73
C LEU A 181 -0.46 6.28 16.42
N PRO A 182 -0.05 7.50 16.03
CA PRO A 182 0.67 7.77 14.78
C PRO A 182 1.90 6.88 14.54
N GLU A 183 2.74 6.65 15.54
CA GLU A 183 3.97 5.86 15.46
C GLU A 183 3.72 4.38 15.16
N VAL A 184 2.60 3.84 15.66
CA VAL A 184 2.18 2.47 15.36
C VAL A 184 1.51 2.40 13.99
N ALA A 185 0.68 3.39 13.69
CA ALA A 185 0.01 3.52 12.41
C ALA A 185 0.99 3.70 11.25
N TYR A 186 2.15 4.33 11.47
CA TYR A 186 3.19 4.46 10.45
C TYR A 186 3.68 3.09 9.99
N ASN A 187 4.13 2.27 10.94
CA ASN A 187 4.66 0.94 10.67
C ASN A 187 3.59 -0.02 10.11
N VAL A 188 2.44 -0.15 10.78
CA VAL A 188 1.37 -1.07 10.34
C VAL A 188 0.69 -0.58 9.07
N GLY A 189 0.60 0.74 8.89
CA GLY A 189 0.04 1.38 7.71
C GLY A 189 0.85 1.12 6.45
N GLN A 190 2.18 1.23 6.52
CA GLN A 190 3.07 0.83 5.40
C GLN A 190 2.85 -0.62 4.99
N ALA A 191 2.77 -1.54 5.97
CA ALA A 191 2.48 -2.94 5.71
C ALA A 191 1.12 -3.13 5.01
N SER A 192 0.12 -2.34 5.40
CA SER A 192 -1.19 -2.34 4.74
C SER A 192 -1.12 -1.81 3.32
N TRP A 193 -0.37 -0.74 3.05
CA TRP A 193 -0.20 -0.24 1.69
C TRP A 193 0.50 -1.23 0.78
N PHE A 194 1.52 -1.95 1.27
CA PHE A 194 2.14 -3.03 0.51
C PHE A 194 1.12 -4.12 0.11
N GLY A 195 0.29 -4.56 1.06
CA GLY A 195 -0.79 -5.50 0.76
C GLY A 195 -1.83 -4.95 -0.23
N LEU A 196 -2.14 -3.65 -0.17
CA LEU A 196 -3.10 -3.00 -1.07
C LEU A 196 -2.54 -2.82 -2.49
N LEU A 197 -1.25 -2.55 -2.62
CA LEU A 197 -0.55 -2.56 -3.91
C LEU A 197 -0.66 -3.94 -4.57
N LEU A 198 -0.27 -5.00 -3.86
CA LEU A 198 -0.26 -6.35 -4.41
C LEU A 198 -1.66 -6.83 -4.77
N THR A 199 -2.67 -6.56 -3.94
CA THR A 199 -4.06 -6.94 -4.25
C THR A 199 -4.66 -6.14 -5.40
N GLY A 200 -4.33 -4.85 -5.51
CA GLY A 200 -4.73 -4.00 -6.64
C GLY A 200 -4.11 -4.50 -7.96
N ALA A 201 -2.80 -4.76 -7.96
CA ALA A 201 -2.07 -5.31 -9.11
C ALA A 201 -2.58 -6.71 -9.49
N PHE A 202 -2.83 -7.58 -8.49
CA PHE A 202 -3.45 -8.89 -8.70
C PHE A 202 -4.82 -8.78 -9.35
N GLY A 203 -5.67 -7.88 -8.84
CA GLY A 203 -6.99 -7.61 -9.38
C GLY A 203 -6.92 -7.15 -10.84
N LEU A 204 -6.00 -6.23 -11.16
CA LEU A 204 -5.80 -5.75 -12.52
C LEU A 204 -5.41 -6.89 -13.47
N GLY A 205 -4.34 -7.64 -13.15
CA GLY A 205 -3.86 -8.75 -13.96
C GLY A 205 -4.91 -9.85 -14.17
N TYR A 206 -5.62 -10.21 -13.10
CA TYR A 206 -6.72 -11.18 -13.16
C TYR A 206 -7.81 -10.72 -14.12
N ASN A 207 -8.27 -9.48 -14.00
CA ASN A 207 -9.37 -8.96 -14.82
C ASN A 207 -8.97 -8.84 -16.29
N LEU A 208 -7.75 -8.37 -16.60
CA LEU A 208 -7.25 -8.29 -17.97
C LEU A 208 -7.26 -9.65 -18.66
N ILE A 209 -6.73 -10.69 -18.00
CA ILE A 209 -6.78 -12.05 -18.55
C ILE A 209 -8.22 -12.55 -18.63
N ALA A 210 -9.01 -12.44 -17.56
CA ALA A 210 -10.39 -12.93 -17.54
C ALA A 210 -11.33 -12.27 -18.56
N LEU A 211 -10.98 -11.10 -19.10
CA LEU A 211 -11.73 -10.41 -20.16
C LEU A 211 -11.45 -10.94 -21.58
N VAL A 212 -10.43 -11.78 -21.77
CA VAL A 212 -10.12 -12.37 -23.07
C VAL A 212 -11.29 -13.26 -23.53
N ARG A 213 -11.80 -12.98 -24.74
CA ARG A 213 -13.04 -13.60 -25.24
C ARG A 213 -12.81 -14.95 -25.92
N SER A 214 -11.70 -15.13 -26.62
CA SER A 214 -11.43 -16.32 -27.45
C SER A 214 -9.93 -16.61 -27.52
N PRO A 215 -9.46 -17.77 -27.00
CA PRO A 215 -10.21 -18.69 -26.14
C PRO A 215 -10.57 -18.03 -24.80
N ARG A 216 -11.72 -18.37 -24.21
CA ARG A 216 -12.05 -17.92 -22.84
C ARG A 216 -11.07 -18.58 -21.86
N PRO A 217 -10.28 -17.79 -21.10
CA PRO A 217 -9.32 -18.37 -20.18
C PRO A 217 -10.02 -19.03 -19.00
N THR A 218 -9.37 -20.05 -18.45
CA THR A 218 -9.82 -20.66 -17.19
C THR A 218 -9.56 -19.70 -16.03
N VAL A 219 -10.32 -19.86 -14.95
CA VAL A 219 -10.06 -19.11 -13.70
C VAL A 219 -8.62 -19.28 -13.23
N ARG A 220 -8.02 -20.46 -13.40
CA ARG A 220 -6.61 -20.73 -13.04
C ARG A 220 -5.64 -19.85 -13.82
N LEU A 221 -5.85 -19.69 -15.13
CA LEU A 221 -5.01 -18.84 -15.95
C LEU A 221 -5.17 -17.35 -15.58
N SER A 222 -6.38 -16.91 -15.28
CA SER A 222 -6.61 -15.56 -14.77
C SER A 222 -5.96 -15.33 -13.40
N LEU A 223 -6.01 -16.31 -12.50
CA LEU A 223 -5.31 -16.27 -11.21
C LEU A 223 -3.79 -16.14 -11.43
N LEU A 224 -3.22 -16.94 -12.33
CA LEU A 224 -1.81 -16.86 -12.68
C LEU A 224 -1.46 -15.46 -13.22
N GLY A 225 -2.27 -14.90 -14.12
CA GLY A 225 -2.11 -13.53 -14.60
C GLY A 225 -2.10 -12.50 -13.46
N GLY A 226 -3.05 -12.62 -12.52
CA GLY A 226 -3.06 -11.77 -11.32
C GLY A 226 -1.80 -11.90 -10.49
N PHE A 227 -1.35 -13.12 -10.16
CA PHE A 227 -0.13 -13.32 -9.38
C PHE A 227 1.11 -12.80 -10.12
N LEU A 228 1.22 -13.03 -11.43
CA LEU A 228 2.32 -12.51 -12.24
C LEU A 228 2.34 -10.98 -12.22
N THR A 229 1.18 -10.30 -12.35
CA THR A 229 1.12 -8.84 -12.26
C THR A 229 1.46 -8.32 -10.86
N ALA A 230 0.96 -8.96 -9.79
CA ALA A 230 1.29 -8.57 -8.42
C ALA A 230 2.78 -8.72 -8.12
N THR A 231 3.37 -9.86 -8.47
CA THR A 231 4.80 -10.13 -8.31
C THR A 231 5.63 -9.19 -9.18
N ALA A 232 5.21 -8.94 -10.43
CA ALA A 232 5.91 -8.02 -11.31
C ALA A 232 5.96 -6.62 -10.68
N VAL A 233 4.82 -6.04 -10.32
CA VAL A 233 4.76 -4.68 -9.76
C VAL A 233 5.43 -4.60 -8.39
N GLY A 234 5.23 -5.60 -7.52
CA GLY A 234 5.77 -5.57 -6.16
C GLY A 234 7.26 -5.89 -6.05
N LEU A 235 7.81 -6.70 -6.95
CA LEU A 235 9.18 -7.23 -6.82
C LEU A 235 10.15 -6.83 -7.93
N THR A 236 9.72 -6.47 -9.15
CA THR A 236 10.70 -6.26 -10.25
C THR A 236 11.56 -5.02 -10.04
N GLY A 237 11.02 -3.96 -9.45
CA GLY A 237 11.81 -2.79 -9.04
C GLY A 237 12.85 -3.10 -7.96
N ASN A 238 12.71 -4.24 -7.27
CA ASN A 238 13.55 -4.65 -6.15
C ASN A 238 14.64 -5.66 -6.52
N LEU A 239 14.76 -6.07 -7.78
CA LEU A 239 15.64 -7.20 -8.14
C LEU A 239 17.10 -6.96 -7.78
N GLN A 240 17.56 -5.72 -7.80
CA GLN A 240 18.92 -5.38 -7.42
C GLN A 240 19.19 -5.59 -5.90
N VAL A 241 18.18 -5.52 -5.03
CA VAL A 241 18.31 -5.96 -3.61
C VAL A 241 18.64 -7.45 -3.53
N ILE A 242 18.06 -8.29 -4.41
CA ILE A 242 18.35 -9.73 -4.44
C ILE A 242 19.79 -9.97 -4.87
N LEU A 243 20.26 -9.25 -5.89
CA LEU A 243 21.64 -9.34 -6.37
C LEU A 243 22.63 -8.91 -5.28
N GLU A 244 22.34 -7.83 -4.57
CA GLU A 244 23.18 -7.36 -3.46
C GLU A 244 23.20 -8.32 -2.29
N TRP A 245 22.06 -8.88 -1.91
CA TRP A 245 22.01 -9.89 -0.86
C TRP A 245 22.80 -11.14 -1.23
N LEU A 246 22.65 -11.65 -2.46
CA LEU A 246 23.43 -12.79 -2.96
C LEU A 246 24.94 -12.49 -2.98
N TYR A 247 25.34 -11.30 -3.43
CA TYR A 247 26.72 -10.85 -3.37
C TYR A 247 27.23 -10.77 -1.93
N ALA A 248 26.42 -10.25 -1.00
CA ALA A 248 26.74 -10.21 0.43
C ALA A 248 26.89 -11.63 1.03
N GLN A 249 26.18 -12.62 0.47
CA GLN A 249 26.37 -14.05 0.75
C GLN A 249 27.58 -14.67 0.05
N GLY A 250 28.41 -13.91 -0.67
CA GLY A 250 29.61 -14.37 -1.36
C GLY A 250 29.34 -15.14 -2.66
N VAL A 251 28.16 -14.97 -3.26
CA VAL A 251 27.88 -15.49 -4.61
C VAL A 251 28.63 -14.64 -5.64
N PRO A 252 29.43 -15.24 -6.55
CA PRO A 252 30.14 -14.49 -7.59
C PRO A 252 29.15 -13.98 -8.63
N LEU A 253 28.95 -12.66 -8.67
CA LEU A 253 27.94 -12.00 -9.52
C LEU A 253 28.55 -11.04 -10.55
N GLU A 254 29.86 -11.11 -10.82
CA GLU A 254 30.58 -10.17 -11.69
C GLU A 254 30.04 -10.15 -13.13
N SER A 255 29.59 -11.30 -13.64
CA SER A 255 28.99 -11.41 -14.97
C SER A 255 27.60 -10.79 -15.03
N VAL A 256 26.80 -10.96 -13.97
CA VAL A 256 25.46 -10.36 -13.86
C VAL A 256 25.57 -8.86 -13.63
N ALA A 257 26.51 -8.42 -12.79
CA ALA A 257 26.76 -7.01 -12.53
C ALA A 257 27.20 -6.25 -13.80
N ARG A 258 28.01 -6.88 -14.66
CA ARG A 258 28.36 -6.33 -15.98
C ARG A 258 27.18 -6.19 -16.94
N LEU A 259 26.16 -7.04 -16.80
CA LEU A 259 24.93 -6.97 -17.59
C LEU A 259 23.99 -5.88 -17.08
N VAL A 260 23.77 -5.80 -15.76
CA VAL A 260 22.82 -4.85 -15.15
C VAL A 260 23.39 -3.44 -15.01
N GLN A 261 24.72 -3.31 -14.90
CA GLN A 261 25.47 -2.05 -14.87
C GLN A 261 24.98 -1.04 -13.82
N VAL A 262 24.48 -1.54 -12.68
CA VAL A 262 24.07 -0.69 -11.56
C VAL A 262 25.32 -0.04 -10.96
N ARG A 263 25.27 1.28 -10.80
CA ARG A 263 26.39 2.07 -10.31
C ARG A 263 26.89 1.55 -8.97
N ASN A 264 28.22 1.50 -8.81
CA ASN A 264 28.93 1.08 -7.62
C ASN A 264 28.70 -0.40 -7.21
N PHE A 265 28.13 -1.26 -8.07
CA PHE A 265 27.94 -2.70 -7.82
C PHE A 265 28.65 -3.54 -8.88
N PRO A 266 29.57 -4.45 -8.50
CA PRO A 266 29.86 -4.90 -7.14
C PRO A 266 30.97 -4.09 -6.43
N GLU A 267 31.51 -3.04 -7.04
CA GLU A 267 32.76 -2.40 -6.63
C GLU A 267 32.73 -1.82 -5.21
N ALA A 268 31.59 -1.28 -4.79
CA ALA A 268 31.39 -0.76 -3.44
C ALA A 268 30.62 -1.72 -2.51
N ALA A 269 30.22 -2.88 -3.01
CA ALA A 269 29.50 -3.88 -2.22
C ALA A 269 30.48 -4.72 -1.39
N ARG A 270 30.01 -5.23 -0.24
CA ARG A 270 30.82 -6.03 0.69
C ARG A 270 30.21 -7.41 0.90
N VAL A 271 31.06 -8.42 1.06
CA VAL A 271 30.65 -9.75 1.50
C VAL A 271 30.56 -9.74 3.02
N THR A 272 29.34 -9.71 3.56
CA THR A 272 29.09 -9.59 5.01
C THR A 272 28.57 -10.88 5.64
N LYS A 273 27.94 -11.77 4.87
CA LYS A 273 27.23 -12.98 5.34
C LYS A 273 26.10 -12.70 6.36
N LEU A 274 25.63 -11.45 6.42
CA LEU A 274 24.48 -11.07 7.25
C LEU A 274 23.17 -11.44 6.55
N TRP A 275 22.10 -11.59 7.33
CA TRP A 275 20.78 -11.87 6.74
C TRP A 275 20.18 -10.65 6.03
N TYR A 276 20.71 -9.45 6.27
CA TYR A 276 20.35 -8.18 5.63
C TYR A 276 21.56 -7.55 4.92
N ILE A 277 21.31 -6.53 4.09
CA ILE A 277 22.37 -5.77 3.41
C ILE A 277 22.79 -4.62 4.32
N ASP A 278 24.05 -4.60 4.71
CA ASP A 278 24.67 -3.50 5.45
C ASP A 278 25.24 -2.49 4.45
N ASP A 279 24.42 -1.51 4.06
CA ASP A 279 24.85 -0.39 3.23
C ASP A 279 25.13 0.82 4.14
N GLY A 280 26.35 1.34 4.11
CA GLY A 280 26.79 2.45 4.96
C GLY A 280 26.27 3.81 4.50
N TRP A 281 25.30 3.83 3.58
CA TRP A 281 24.73 5.03 2.98
C TRP A 281 23.25 5.18 3.37
N TRP A 282 22.84 6.44 3.51
CA TRP A 282 21.48 6.88 3.78
C TRP A 282 20.43 6.40 2.74
N TRP A 283 20.88 6.03 1.54
CA TRP A 283 20.04 5.50 0.46
C TRP A 283 20.49 4.11 0.06
N TRP A 284 19.54 3.25 -0.31
CA TRP A 284 19.84 1.92 -0.83
C TRP A 284 19.98 1.96 -2.36
N ARG A 285 20.86 1.15 -2.93
CA ARG A 285 21.25 1.24 -4.35
C ARG A 285 20.14 1.00 -5.36
N THR A 286 19.09 0.23 -5.04
CA THR A 286 17.91 0.13 -5.93
C THR A 286 17.22 1.47 -6.19
N SER A 287 17.42 2.47 -5.32
CA SER A 287 16.89 3.83 -5.53
C SER A 287 17.74 4.70 -6.48
N ARG A 288 18.84 4.17 -7.05
CA ARG A 288 19.83 4.87 -7.90
C ARG A 288 20.32 3.98 -9.06
N VAL A 289 19.42 3.19 -9.65
CA VAL A 289 19.72 2.29 -10.78
C VAL A 289 19.73 3.02 -12.12
N LEU A 290 19.07 4.17 -12.26
CA LEU A 290 19.16 4.99 -13.47
C LEU A 290 20.51 5.69 -13.58
N ARG A 291 21.10 5.60 -14.78
CA ARG A 291 22.37 6.25 -15.12
C ARG A 291 22.08 7.44 -16.03
N ASP A 292 22.07 8.63 -15.45
CA ASP A 292 21.94 9.86 -16.22
C ASP A 292 23.31 10.54 -16.40
N THR A 293 23.42 11.40 -17.42
CA THR A 293 24.62 12.16 -17.75
C THR A 293 24.29 13.58 -18.20
N ASP A 294 25.11 14.55 -17.79
CA ASP A 294 25.01 15.92 -18.29
C ASP A 294 25.47 16.03 -19.77
N LEU A 295 25.38 17.24 -20.33
CA LEU A 295 25.79 17.52 -21.72
C LEU A 295 27.30 17.35 -21.97
N LEU A 296 28.11 17.24 -20.91
CA LEU A 296 29.55 17.01 -20.98
C LEU A 296 29.89 15.52 -20.79
N GLY A 297 28.88 14.66 -20.60
CA GLY A 297 29.04 13.23 -20.36
C GLY A 297 29.38 12.86 -18.91
N ASN A 298 29.33 13.82 -17.96
CA ASN A 298 29.54 13.52 -16.55
C ASN A 298 28.28 12.87 -15.98
N HIS A 299 28.46 11.89 -15.10
CA HIS A 299 27.32 11.26 -14.45
C HIS A 299 26.57 12.22 -13.53
N VAL A 300 25.25 12.20 -13.61
CA VAL A 300 24.34 12.91 -12.71
C VAL A 300 23.58 11.86 -11.90
N GLU A 301 23.61 12.01 -10.57
CA GLU A 301 22.85 11.13 -9.69
C GLU A 301 21.36 11.45 -9.80
N VAL A 302 20.56 10.44 -10.10
CA VAL A 302 19.10 10.55 -10.24
C VAL A 302 18.44 9.58 -9.26
N ILE A 303 17.32 10.03 -8.69
CA ILE A 303 16.51 9.26 -7.76
C ILE A 303 15.45 8.49 -8.54
N ASP A 304 15.36 7.20 -8.26
CA ASP A 304 14.34 6.31 -8.82
C ASP A 304 13.41 5.90 -7.69
N GLU A 305 12.22 6.49 -7.67
CA GLU A 305 11.16 6.10 -6.75
C GLU A 305 10.31 5.00 -7.39
N PHE A 306 10.33 3.84 -6.76
CA PHE A 306 9.53 2.69 -7.14
C PHE A 306 8.82 2.18 -5.88
N PRO A 307 7.80 1.31 -5.99
CA PRO A 307 6.87 1.11 -4.89
C PRO A 307 7.48 0.72 -3.54
N ILE A 308 8.67 0.09 -3.51
CA ILE A 308 9.33 -0.23 -2.22
C ILE A 308 9.68 1.02 -1.40
N PHE A 309 9.94 2.16 -2.06
CA PHE A 309 10.29 3.41 -1.40
C PHE A 309 9.17 3.86 -0.44
N SER A 310 7.93 3.44 -0.68
CA SER A 310 6.79 3.72 0.19
C SER A 310 6.69 2.79 1.42
N TYR A 311 7.51 1.74 1.51
CA TYR A 311 7.35 0.69 2.52
C TYR A 311 8.64 0.32 3.29
N VAL A 312 9.78 0.97 3.00
CA VAL A 312 11.09 0.73 3.63
C VAL A 312 11.54 1.96 4.41
#